data_AF-A0A367B152-F1
#
_entry.id   AF-A0A367B152-F1
#
_cell.length_a   1.000
_cell.length_b   1.000
_cell.length_c   1.000
_cell.angle_alpha   90.00
_cell.angle_beta   90.00
_cell.angle_gamma   90.00
#
_symmetry.space_group_name_H-M   'P 1'
#
loop_
_entity.id
_entity.type
_entity.pdbx_description
1 polymer ?
#
loop_
_entity_poly.entity_id
_entity_poly.type
_entity_poly.pdbx_seq_one_letter_code
_entity_poly.pdbx_strand_id
1 'polypeptide(L)'
;MRSRTLPLVLTAGLLAGCTGTDDGSGGDGATVTLSAPGEQLTLVADEDPAAASVSTSRALFERSGVAVVADADDRAGTLLGSSAAVGLGVPLLVVGADAEPLTAELERLGATHVLAVGEVELTAEEREVLAVPASAEAVEQATGLEFAGDEEVPADGDAPAVAGLTGDPVVALRGEEPAPGGSVDGSLPPVERADPLEDVLVLATGESVAGIATARAAGAQVVLTGTTDPRASADVVSALAEAPNASVVALGAGFAAEEGLDWKTATAATGEQLPGGGQTLFPGRLIVALYGHPGTSSLGLLGEQDLDGAITRAQEVAAPYEEVVDTPVVPAFEVIATVASSSAGEDGDYSYEAPVEQLRPWVEAAGEAGLYVVLDLQPGRTDFLTQAKRYQELLELPHVGLALDPEWRLRADQVHLTEIGQVGVDEVNQVITWLADLTRENALPQKLLVLHQFQLRMLPGRESVDLTRDELAVMIHADGQGAPGDKLATWAALRAGAQPELAWGWKNFIDEDLPMLSPAETIARVSPTPQLISYQ
;
A
#
# COMPACT_ATOMS: atom_id res chain seq x y z
N MET A 1 -10.47 32.08 -59.31
CA MET A 1 -9.11 32.69 -59.25
C MET A 1 -8.58 32.54 -57.83
N ARG A 2 -7.29 32.20 -57.71
CA ARG A 2 -6.48 31.95 -56.51
C ARG A 2 -6.46 30.51 -55.98
N SER A 3 -5.67 29.72 -56.71
CA SER A 3 -4.92 28.56 -56.24
C SER A 3 -3.83 29.00 -55.23
N ARG A 4 -3.61 28.20 -54.19
CA ARG A 4 -2.41 28.19 -53.33
C ARG A 4 -2.15 26.73 -52.92
N THR A 5 -1.36 25.98 -53.68
CA THR A 5 0.09 25.71 -53.50
C THR A 5 0.46 25.15 -52.12
N LEU A 6 0.61 23.83 -52.10
CA LEU A 6 1.31 23.00 -51.10
C LEU A 6 2.84 23.25 -51.19
N PRO A 7 3.59 23.35 -50.08
CA PRO A 7 5.04 23.31 -50.14
C PRO A 7 5.52 21.85 -50.09
N LEU A 8 6.16 21.44 -51.17
CA LEU A 8 6.97 20.24 -51.32
C LEU A 8 8.36 20.57 -50.72
N VAL A 9 8.72 19.97 -49.59
CA VAL A 9 10.09 20.09 -49.04
C VAL A 9 10.92 18.96 -49.64
N LEU A 10 11.77 19.33 -50.61
CA LEU A 10 12.91 18.53 -51.05
C LEU A 10 14.02 18.67 -49.99
N THR A 11 14.43 17.56 -49.38
CA THR A 11 15.69 17.50 -48.64
C THR A 11 16.69 16.73 -49.49
N ALA A 12 17.71 17.44 -49.95
CA ALA A 12 18.77 16.94 -50.82
C ALA A 12 19.72 16.01 -50.05
N GLY A 13 20.02 14.85 -50.65
CA GLY A 13 21.07 13.95 -50.17
C GLY A 13 22.45 14.58 -50.35
N LEU A 14 23.17 14.71 -49.24
CA LEU A 14 24.61 14.94 -49.21
C LEU A 14 25.28 13.60 -48.92
N LEU A 15 25.75 12.96 -49.99
CA LEU A 15 26.72 11.86 -49.92
C LEU A 15 28.10 12.45 -49.62
N ALA A 16 28.51 12.43 -48.35
CA ALA A 16 29.89 12.64 -47.96
C ALA A 16 30.55 11.25 -47.82
N GLY A 17 31.29 10.85 -48.85
CA GLY A 17 32.20 9.71 -48.77
C GLY A 17 33.46 10.12 -48.02
N CYS A 18 33.62 9.61 -46.80
CA CYS A 18 34.90 9.55 -46.11
C CYS A 18 35.35 8.09 -46.09
N THR A 19 36.31 7.74 -46.95
CA THR A 19 37.10 6.51 -46.82
C THR A 19 38.03 6.70 -45.62
N GLY A 20 37.57 6.29 -44.44
CA GLY A 20 38.41 6.10 -43.27
C GLY A 20 39.03 4.72 -43.35
N THR A 21 40.33 4.68 -43.58
CA THR A 21 41.18 3.50 -43.43
C THR A 21 41.01 2.92 -42.04
N ASP A 22 40.54 1.69 -42.03
CA ASP A 22 40.45 0.75 -40.93
C ASP A 22 41.88 0.41 -40.47
N ASP A 23 42.26 0.93 -39.30
CA ASP A 23 43.45 0.53 -38.55
C ASP A 23 43.29 1.06 -37.11
N GLY A 24 42.49 0.34 -36.33
CA GLY A 24 42.33 0.57 -34.90
C GLY A 24 41.56 -0.60 -34.27
N SER A 25 42.28 -1.51 -33.63
CA SER A 25 41.72 -2.60 -32.82
C SER A 25 40.90 -2.03 -31.65
N GLY A 26 39.61 -1.79 -31.88
CA GLY A 26 38.63 -1.55 -30.82
C GLY A 26 38.20 -2.88 -30.23
N GLY A 27 38.35 -3.08 -28.93
CA GLY A 27 37.85 -4.28 -28.25
C GLY A 27 36.33 -4.32 -28.27
N ASP A 28 35.76 -5.45 -28.70
CA ASP A 28 34.32 -5.74 -28.69
C ASP A 28 33.80 -5.83 -27.24
N GLY A 29 33.44 -4.70 -26.64
CA GLY A 29 32.69 -4.67 -25.37
C GLY A 29 31.21 -5.04 -25.59
N ALA A 30 30.60 -5.71 -24.61
CA ALA A 30 29.17 -5.99 -24.63
C ALA A 30 28.38 -4.72 -24.27
N THR A 31 27.35 -4.42 -25.07
CA THR A 31 26.50 -3.23 -24.89
C THR A 31 25.16 -3.58 -24.25
N VAL A 32 24.68 -2.68 -23.40
CA VAL A 32 23.37 -2.75 -22.76
C VAL A 32 22.52 -1.55 -23.20
N THR A 33 21.23 -1.77 -23.44
CA THR A 33 20.27 -0.70 -23.70
C THR A 33 19.00 -0.99 -22.91
N LEU A 34 18.59 -0.03 -22.09
CA LEU A 34 17.42 -0.13 -21.24
C LEU A 34 16.18 0.43 -21.95
N SER A 35 15.02 -0.01 -21.52
CA SER A 35 13.73 0.48 -21.95
C SER A 35 12.91 0.87 -20.73
N ALA A 36 12.40 2.10 -20.68
CA ALA A 36 11.39 2.45 -19.69
C ALA A 36 10.01 2.05 -20.23
N PRO A 37 9.11 1.52 -19.38
CA PRO A 37 7.74 1.26 -19.79
C PRO A 37 7.04 2.53 -20.32
N GLY A 38 6.23 2.38 -21.36
CA GLY A 38 5.49 3.51 -21.94
C GLY A 38 4.17 3.83 -21.24
N GLU A 39 3.69 2.91 -20.40
CA GLU A 39 2.48 3.08 -19.58
C GLU A 39 2.86 3.52 -18.17
N GLN A 40 1.99 4.30 -17.51
CA GLN A 40 2.24 4.78 -16.15
C GLN A 40 2.31 3.64 -15.13
N LEU A 41 1.56 2.55 -15.36
CA LEU A 41 1.58 1.34 -14.55
C LEU A 41 1.71 0.12 -15.48
N THR A 42 2.76 -0.67 -15.30
CA THR A 42 3.01 -1.92 -16.02
C THR A 42 2.97 -3.08 -15.03
N LEU A 43 2.19 -4.12 -15.35
CA LEU A 43 2.04 -5.29 -14.50
C LEU A 43 2.93 -6.44 -14.98
N VAL A 44 3.75 -6.98 -14.08
CA VAL A 44 4.51 -8.23 -14.25
C VAL A 44 4.00 -9.22 -13.21
N ALA A 45 3.06 -10.08 -13.61
CA ALA A 45 2.30 -10.94 -12.69
C ALA A 45 2.44 -12.43 -12.99
N ASP A 46 3.53 -12.84 -13.63
CA ASP A 46 3.81 -14.26 -13.84
C ASP A 46 4.08 -14.96 -12.49
N GLU A 47 3.40 -16.10 -12.26
CA GLU A 47 3.60 -16.93 -11.06
C GLU A 47 4.89 -17.76 -11.12
N ASP A 48 5.29 -18.15 -12.32
CA ASP A 48 6.51 -18.94 -12.52
C ASP A 48 7.75 -18.03 -12.46
N PRO A 49 8.79 -18.38 -11.66
CA PRO A 49 9.98 -17.54 -11.50
C PRO A 49 10.72 -17.25 -12.80
N ALA A 50 10.81 -18.23 -13.72
CA ALA A 50 11.48 -18.05 -15.00
C ALA A 50 10.69 -17.09 -15.89
N ALA A 51 9.37 -17.27 -15.99
CA ALA A 51 8.49 -16.34 -16.70
C ALA A 51 8.55 -14.91 -16.12
N ALA A 52 8.53 -14.77 -14.79
CA ALA A 52 8.61 -13.46 -14.12
C ALA A 52 9.95 -12.76 -14.40
N SER A 53 11.07 -13.49 -14.38
CA SER A 53 12.38 -12.93 -14.71
C SER A 53 12.44 -12.43 -16.17
N VAL A 54 11.87 -13.20 -17.11
CA VAL A 54 11.78 -12.85 -18.53
C VAL A 54 10.87 -11.64 -18.74
N SER A 55 9.68 -11.61 -18.15
CA SER A 55 8.76 -10.48 -18.27
C SER A 55 9.34 -9.19 -17.69
N THR A 56 10.07 -9.29 -16.57
CA THR A 56 10.80 -8.14 -16.00
C THR A 56 11.91 -7.66 -16.94
N SER A 57 12.66 -8.57 -17.55
CA SER A 57 13.68 -8.22 -18.54
C SER A 57 13.08 -7.53 -19.76
N ARG A 58 11.94 -8.01 -20.27
CA ARG A 58 11.21 -7.37 -21.37
C ARG A 58 10.72 -5.97 -21.04
N ALA A 59 10.32 -5.74 -19.81
CA ALA A 59 9.85 -4.44 -19.35
C ALA A 59 10.99 -3.40 -19.26
N LEU A 60 12.22 -3.83 -18.95
CA LEU A 60 13.31 -2.93 -18.55
C LEU A 60 14.53 -2.94 -19.47
N PHE A 61 14.72 -3.95 -20.31
CA PHE A 61 15.87 -4.11 -21.20
C PHE A 61 15.43 -4.25 -22.66
N GLU A 62 15.93 -3.36 -23.52
CA GLU A 62 15.80 -3.49 -24.97
C GLU A 62 16.84 -4.48 -25.52
N ARG A 63 18.09 -4.36 -25.06
CA ARG A 63 19.23 -5.17 -25.51
C ARG A 63 20.20 -5.42 -24.35
N SER A 64 20.80 -6.61 -24.32
CA SER A 64 21.94 -6.90 -23.45
C SER A 64 22.84 -7.95 -24.08
N GLY A 65 24.10 -7.58 -24.39
CA GLY A 65 25.07 -8.52 -24.97
C GLY A 65 25.52 -9.63 -24.02
N VAL A 66 25.37 -9.41 -22.71
CA VAL A 66 25.63 -10.36 -21.62
C VAL A 66 24.35 -10.52 -20.80
N ALA A 67 24.06 -11.73 -20.34
CA ALA A 67 23.03 -11.98 -19.33
C ALA A 67 23.59 -12.88 -18.22
N VAL A 68 23.14 -12.67 -17.00
CA VAL A 68 23.41 -13.61 -15.89
C VAL A 68 22.25 -14.60 -15.85
N VAL A 69 22.56 -15.89 -15.69
CA VAL A 69 21.57 -16.94 -15.55
C VAL A 69 21.89 -17.80 -14.33
N ALA A 70 20.87 -18.10 -13.53
CA ALA A 70 20.91 -19.07 -12.45
C ALA A 70 19.76 -20.09 -12.60
N ASP A 71 19.83 -21.20 -11.89
CA ASP A 71 18.70 -22.11 -11.75
C ASP A 71 17.70 -21.53 -10.73
N ALA A 72 16.40 -21.60 -11.02
CA ALA A 72 15.36 -21.07 -10.13
C ALA A 72 15.32 -21.77 -8.77
N ASP A 73 15.78 -23.02 -8.69
CA ASP A 73 15.87 -23.80 -7.46
C ASP A 73 17.24 -23.68 -6.77
N ASP A 74 18.23 -23.05 -7.43
CA ASP A 74 19.55 -22.75 -6.83
C ASP A 74 19.56 -21.37 -6.16
N ARG A 75 19.26 -21.36 -4.86
CA ARG A 75 19.31 -20.15 -4.04
C ARG A 75 20.69 -19.49 -4.02
N ALA A 76 21.78 -20.26 -3.96
CA ALA A 76 23.13 -19.70 -3.91
C ALA A 76 23.51 -19.04 -5.25
N GLY A 77 23.18 -19.72 -6.35
CA GLY A 77 23.31 -19.20 -7.71
C GLY A 77 22.48 -17.92 -7.92
N THR A 78 21.23 -17.91 -7.43
CA THR A 78 20.34 -16.74 -7.56
C THR A 78 20.81 -15.53 -6.75
N LEU A 79 21.26 -15.72 -5.50
CA LEU A 79 21.77 -14.62 -4.67
C LEU A 79 23.04 -14.00 -5.28
N LEU A 80 24.05 -14.82 -5.58
CA LEU A 80 25.29 -14.28 -6.13
C LEU A 80 25.10 -13.81 -7.59
N GLY A 81 24.25 -14.47 -8.35
CA GLY A 81 23.82 -14.04 -9.67
C GLY A 81 23.14 -12.67 -9.64
N SER A 82 22.40 -12.37 -8.57
CA SER A 82 21.81 -11.04 -8.34
C SER A 82 22.88 -9.98 -8.14
N SER A 83 23.88 -10.25 -7.29
CA SER A 83 25.05 -9.37 -7.13
C SER A 83 25.78 -9.15 -8.45
N ALA A 84 26.03 -10.22 -9.21
CA ALA A 84 26.72 -10.14 -10.51
C ALA A 84 25.92 -9.30 -11.52
N ALA A 85 24.61 -9.55 -11.63
CA ALA A 85 23.71 -8.83 -12.54
C ALA A 85 23.65 -7.33 -12.20
N VAL A 86 23.49 -7.00 -10.91
CA VAL A 86 23.45 -5.60 -10.44
C VAL A 86 24.80 -4.91 -10.61
N GLY A 87 25.92 -5.60 -10.39
CA GLY A 87 27.27 -5.05 -10.59
C GLY A 87 27.63 -4.83 -12.07
N LEU A 88 27.15 -5.70 -12.97
CA LEU A 88 27.37 -5.59 -14.41
C LEU A 88 26.35 -4.69 -15.13
N GLY A 89 25.20 -4.43 -14.52
CA GLY A 89 24.09 -3.71 -15.16
C GLY A 89 23.42 -4.51 -16.27
N VAL A 90 23.25 -5.82 -16.08
CA VAL A 90 22.65 -6.77 -17.05
C VAL A 90 21.50 -7.54 -16.39
N PRO A 91 20.53 -8.11 -17.15
CA PRO A 91 19.43 -8.83 -16.52
C PRO A 91 19.90 -10.13 -15.86
N LEU A 92 19.24 -10.48 -14.75
CA LEU A 92 19.29 -11.82 -14.17
C LEU A 92 18.05 -12.60 -14.64
N LEU A 93 18.28 -13.64 -15.43
CA LEU A 93 17.23 -14.57 -15.83
C LEU A 93 17.39 -15.86 -15.05
N VAL A 94 16.29 -16.57 -14.81
CA VAL A 94 16.36 -17.91 -14.20
C VAL A 94 15.84 -18.97 -15.16
N VAL A 95 16.45 -20.15 -15.11
CA VAL A 95 15.95 -21.33 -15.80
C VAL A 95 15.07 -22.13 -14.84
N GLY A 96 13.89 -22.52 -15.29
CA GLY A 96 13.00 -23.42 -14.57
C GLY A 96 12.98 -24.80 -15.24
N ALA A 97 11.88 -25.53 -15.07
CA ALA A 97 11.69 -26.84 -15.71
C ALA A 97 11.70 -26.78 -17.26
N ASP A 98 11.39 -25.62 -17.83
CA ASP A 98 11.42 -25.35 -19.27
C ASP A 98 12.40 -24.21 -19.58
N ALA A 99 13.35 -24.48 -20.48
CA ALA A 99 14.38 -23.53 -20.91
C ALA A 99 13.98 -22.73 -22.16
N GLU A 100 12.84 -23.03 -22.80
CA GLU A 100 12.37 -22.32 -24.00
C GLU A 100 12.16 -20.81 -23.75
N PRO A 101 11.46 -20.38 -22.66
CA PRO A 101 11.24 -18.94 -22.41
C PRO A 101 12.55 -18.17 -22.24
N LEU A 102 13.51 -18.76 -21.52
CA LEU A 102 14.85 -18.21 -21.34
C LEU A 102 15.57 -18.07 -22.67
N THR A 103 15.57 -19.12 -23.50
CA THR A 103 16.27 -19.13 -24.79
C THR A 103 15.72 -18.06 -25.73
N ALA A 104 14.39 -17.92 -25.81
CA ALA A 104 13.75 -16.88 -26.60
C ALA A 104 14.11 -15.47 -26.10
N GLU A 105 14.22 -15.30 -24.77
CA GLU A 105 14.59 -14.01 -24.20
C GLU A 105 16.06 -13.63 -24.44
N LEU A 106 16.98 -14.59 -24.32
CA LEU A 106 18.39 -14.39 -24.68
C LEU A 106 18.56 -14.02 -26.16
N GLU A 107 17.75 -14.60 -27.05
CA GLU A 107 17.69 -14.21 -28.47
C GLU A 107 17.18 -12.78 -28.65
N ARG A 108 16.06 -12.42 -27.99
CA ARG A 108 15.49 -11.06 -28.05
C ARG A 108 16.48 -10.00 -27.59
N LEU A 109 17.19 -10.25 -26.48
CA LEU A 109 18.22 -9.37 -25.94
C LEU A 109 19.45 -9.26 -26.85
N GLY A 110 19.64 -10.20 -27.78
CA GLY A 110 20.85 -10.31 -28.57
C GLY A 110 22.07 -10.70 -27.74
N ALA A 111 21.86 -11.48 -26.68
CA ALA A 111 22.92 -11.93 -25.77
C ALA A 111 23.83 -12.93 -26.49
N THR A 112 25.12 -12.60 -26.55
CA THR A 112 26.16 -13.46 -27.14
C THR A 112 26.91 -14.26 -26.07
N HIS A 113 26.92 -13.75 -24.83
CA HIS A 113 27.56 -14.38 -23.69
C HIS A 113 26.57 -14.55 -22.53
N VAL A 114 26.70 -15.66 -21.81
CA VAL A 114 25.91 -15.96 -20.62
C VAL A 114 26.85 -16.29 -19.47
N LEU A 115 26.68 -15.61 -18.34
CA LEU A 115 27.29 -16.00 -17.08
C LEU A 115 26.33 -16.94 -16.35
N ALA A 116 26.67 -18.22 -16.32
CA ALA A 116 25.91 -19.27 -15.64
C ALA A 116 26.44 -19.39 -14.20
N VAL A 117 25.71 -18.88 -13.20
CA VAL A 117 26.15 -18.84 -11.79
C VAL A 117 25.49 -19.96 -11.01
N GLY A 118 26.30 -20.81 -10.38
CA GLY A 118 25.84 -21.90 -9.52
C GLY A 118 25.61 -23.22 -10.27
N GLU A 119 24.65 -24.01 -9.79
CA GLU A 119 24.30 -25.33 -10.31
C GLU A 119 23.33 -25.22 -11.50
N VAL A 120 23.78 -24.62 -12.60
CA VAL A 120 22.94 -24.41 -13.79
C VAL A 120 23.44 -25.18 -15.01
N GLU A 121 22.59 -26.05 -15.56
CA GLU A 121 22.87 -26.79 -16.80
C GLU A 121 22.23 -26.08 -17.99
N LEU A 122 23.00 -25.28 -18.72
CA LEU A 122 22.54 -24.57 -19.91
C LEU A 122 23.25 -25.07 -21.16
N THR A 123 22.46 -25.45 -22.16
CA THR A 123 22.93 -25.63 -23.53
C THR A 123 22.41 -24.49 -24.38
N ALA A 124 23.25 -23.47 -24.59
CA ALA A 124 22.90 -22.35 -25.43
C ALA A 124 23.55 -22.54 -26.81
N GLU A 125 22.76 -22.99 -27.79
CA GLU A 125 23.23 -23.02 -29.18
C GLU A 125 23.63 -21.58 -29.59
N GLU A 126 24.80 -21.45 -30.21
CA GLU A 126 25.34 -20.19 -30.77
C GLU A 126 25.75 -19.10 -29.76
N ARG A 127 25.86 -19.41 -28.45
CA ARG A 127 26.29 -18.47 -27.40
C ARG A 127 27.44 -19.02 -26.58
N GLU A 128 28.28 -18.13 -26.05
CA GLU A 128 29.37 -18.49 -25.13
C GLU A 128 28.85 -18.53 -23.69
N VAL A 129 28.76 -19.72 -23.11
CA VAL A 129 28.32 -19.92 -21.72
C VAL A 129 29.54 -20.09 -20.83
N LEU A 130 29.73 -19.17 -19.89
CA LEU A 130 30.75 -19.24 -18.86
C LEU A 130 30.10 -19.67 -17.55
N ALA A 131 30.25 -20.94 -17.20
CA ALA A 131 29.74 -21.49 -15.95
C ALA A 131 30.72 -21.22 -14.80
N VAL A 132 30.22 -20.68 -13.70
CA VAL A 132 30.98 -20.34 -12.50
C VAL A 132 30.28 -20.91 -11.26
N PRO A 133 31.02 -21.42 -10.27
CA PRO A 133 30.43 -21.72 -8.98
C PRO A 133 29.89 -20.43 -8.34
N ALA A 134 28.91 -20.57 -7.43
CA ALA A 134 28.35 -19.46 -6.67
C ALA A 134 29.31 -18.94 -5.58
N SER A 135 30.57 -18.65 -5.92
CA SER A 135 31.56 -18.03 -5.04
C SER A 135 32.00 -16.67 -5.57
N ALA A 136 32.17 -15.70 -4.66
CA ALA A 136 32.53 -14.33 -5.00
C ALA A 136 33.79 -14.28 -5.88
N GLU A 137 34.83 -15.02 -5.51
CA GLU A 137 36.11 -15.00 -6.23
C GLU A 137 35.99 -15.55 -7.66
N ALA A 138 35.10 -16.51 -7.90
CA ALA A 138 34.87 -17.08 -9.21
C ALA A 138 34.14 -16.08 -10.12
N VAL A 139 33.14 -15.38 -9.58
CA VAL A 139 32.42 -14.33 -10.29
C VAL A 139 33.34 -13.14 -10.58
N GLU A 140 34.15 -12.68 -9.62
CA GLU A 140 35.13 -11.61 -9.86
C GLU A 140 36.13 -11.97 -10.97
N GLN A 141 36.66 -13.19 -10.96
CA GLN A 141 37.57 -13.68 -12.02
C GLN A 141 36.89 -13.71 -13.39
N ALA A 142 35.63 -14.14 -13.45
CA ALA A 142 34.89 -14.26 -14.69
C ALA A 142 34.40 -12.92 -15.25
N THR A 143 34.13 -11.94 -14.39
CA THR A 143 33.43 -10.69 -14.77
C THR A 143 34.30 -9.45 -14.73
N GLY A 144 35.40 -9.47 -13.96
CA GLY A 144 36.20 -8.30 -13.65
C GLY A 144 35.55 -7.36 -12.62
N LEU A 145 34.44 -7.76 -12.00
CA LEU A 145 33.86 -7.03 -10.85
C LEU A 145 34.79 -7.12 -9.63
N GLU A 146 34.67 -6.14 -8.74
CA GLU A 146 35.26 -6.16 -7.41
C GLU A 146 34.14 -5.99 -6.38
N PHE A 147 33.87 -7.02 -5.58
CA PHE A 147 32.87 -6.94 -4.53
C PHE A 147 33.43 -6.18 -3.31
N ALA A 148 32.62 -5.31 -2.71
CA ALA A 148 33.02 -4.57 -1.50
C ALA A 148 33.09 -5.45 -0.24
N GLY A 149 32.55 -6.67 -0.31
CA GLY A 149 32.54 -7.67 0.76
C GLY A 149 31.41 -8.67 0.57
N ASP A 150 31.38 -9.66 1.46
CA ASP A 150 30.34 -10.68 1.51
C ASP A 150 29.25 -10.30 2.52
N GLU A 151 27.99 -10.50 2.12
CA GLU A 151 26.82 -10.34 2.99
C GLU A 151 26.06 -11.67 3.07
N GLU A 152 25.86 -12.14 4.31
CA GLU A 152 25.13 -13.37 4.57
C GLU A 152 23.63 -13.08 4.70
N VAL A 153 22.83 -13.76 3.88
CA VAL A 153 21.38 -13.54 3.78
C VAL A 153 20.63 -14.67 4.47
N PRO A 154 19.78 -14.39 5.47
CA PRO A 154 18.95 -15.40 6.13
C PRO A 154 17.94 -16.00 5.15
N ALA A 155 17.42 -17.18 5.44
CA ALA A 155 16.56 -17.95 4.52
C ALA A 155 15.30 -17.19 4.02
N ASP A 156 14.80 -16.23 4.79
CA ASP A 156 13.66 -15.36 4.48
C ASP A 156 14.05 -13.93 4.05
N GLY A 157 15.35 -13.67 3.88
CA GLY A 157 15.91 -12.35 3.61
C GLY A 157 16.25 -12.06 2.15
N ASP A 158 15.97 -12.97 1.22
CA ASP A 158 16.44 -12.89 -0.17
C ASP A 158 15.94 -11.63 -0.89
N ALA A 159 14.64 -11.38 -0.89
CA ALA A 159 14.06 -10.19 -1.55
C ALA A 159 14.55 -8.87 -0.95
N PRO A 160 14.55 -8.65 0.39
CA PRO A 160 15.13 -7.46 1.01
C PRO A 160 16.61 -7.26 0.69
N ALA A 161 17.42 -8.32 0.73
CA ALA A 161 18.86 -8.23 0.45
C ALA A 161 19.11 -7.81 -1.01
N VAL A 162 18.42 -8.45 -1.96
CA VAL A 162 18.55 -8.13 -3.39
C VAL A 162 17.97 -6.75 -3.71
N ALA A 163 16.84 -6.39 -3.11
CA ALA A 163 16.29 -5.04 -3.22
C ALA A 163 17.22 -3.99 -2.60
N GLY A 164 18.13 -4.35 -1.69
CA GLY A 164 19.12 -3.42 -1.11
C GLY A 164 20.38 -3.19 -1.97
N LEU A 165 20.59 -3.98 -3.04
CA LEU A 165 21.81 -3.92 -3.82
C LEU A 165 21.97 -2.60 -4.59
N THR A 166 23.21 -2.11 -4.62
CA THR A 166 23.66 -0.99 -5.45
C THR A 166 24.71 -1.45 -6.46
N GLY A 167 24.81 -0.77 -7.61
CA GLY A 167 25.72 -1.15 -8.68
C GLY A 167 27.19 -0.82 -8.45
N ASP A 168 27.50 0.17 -7.61
CA ASP A 168 28.87 0.60 -7.27
C ASP A 168 28.91 1.30 -5.89
N PRO A 169 29.52 0.70 -4.85
CA PRO A 169 30.01 -0.67 -4.83
C PRO A 169 28.86 -1.69 -4.79
N VAL A 170 29.13 -2.91 -5.27
CA VAL A 170 28.22 -4.05 -5.13
C VAL A 170 28.78 -5.04 -4.10
N VAL A 171 27.90 -5.65 -3.30
CA VAL A 171 28.27 -6.69 -2.31
C VAL A 171 27.95 -8.08 -2.85
N ALA A 172 28.72 -9.09 -2.45
CA ALA A 172 28.45 -10.48 -2.78
C ALA A 172 27.44 -11.06 -1.80
N LEU A 173 26.20 -11.28 -2.25
CA LEU A 173 25.19 -11.96 -1.44
C LEU A 173 25.45 -13.46 -1.42
N ARG A 174 25.41 -14.05 -0.23
CA ARG A 174 25.55 -15.49 -0.04
C ARG A 174 24.54 -16.02 0.98
N GLY A 175 24.08 -17.25 0.78
CA GLY A 175 23.31 -17.97 1.79
C GLY A 175 24.18 -18.40 2.97
N GLU A 176 23.53 -18.99 3.98
CA GLU A 176 24.18 -19.53 5.19
C GLU A 176 25.09 -20.72 4.88
N GLU A 177 24.72 -21.52 3.87
CA GLU A 177 25.55 -22.64 3.42
C GLU A 177 26.64 -22.14 2.46
N PRO A 178 27.92 -22.42 2.75
CA PRO A 178 29.01 -22.01 1.88
C PRO A 178 28.94 -22.77 0.55
N ALA A 179 28.90 -22.04 -0.56
CA ALA A 179 28.99 -22.60 -1.89
C ALA A 179 30.37 -23.25 -2.12
N PRO A 180 30.45 -24.30 -2.96
CA PRO A 180 31.72 -24.89 -3.33
C PRO A 180 32.58 -23.88 -4.09
N GLY A 181 33.79 -23.59 -3.59
CA GLY A 181 34.75 -22.74 -4.29
C GLY A 181 35.36 -23.41 -5.51
N GLY A 182 35.83 -22.61 -6.47
CA GLY A 182 36.51 -23.10 -7.66
C GLY A 182 37.17 -21.98 -8.46
N SER A 183 38.18 -22.32 -9.26
CA SER A 183 38.77 -21.41 -10.25
C SER A 183 38.02 -21.55 -11.57
N VAL A 184 37.83 -20.43 -12.26
CA VAL A 184 37.17 -20.40 -13.57
C VAL A 184 38.20 -20.17 -14.66
N ASP A 185 38.13 -20.94 -15.75
CA ASP A 185 38.91 -20.71 -16.97
C ASP A 185 38.04 -19.92 -17.96
N GLY A 186 38.29 -18.61 -18.07
CA GLY A 186 37.59 -17.72 -19.00
C GLY A 186 37.21 -16.39 -18.36
N SER A 187 36.80 -15.43 -19.18
CA SER A 187 36.31 -14.13 -18.74
C SER A 187 35.28 -13.61 -19.73
N LEU A 188 34.24 -12.95 -19.23
CA LEU A 188 33.29 -12.21 -20.05
C LEU A 188 33.99 -11.03 -20.74
N PRO A 189 33.46 -10.57 -21.90
CA PRO A 189 33.85 -9.28 -22.43
C PRO A 189 33.48 -8.16 -21.45
N PRO A 190 34.23 -7.04 -21.43
CA PRO A 190 33.84 -5.87 -20.66
C PRO A 190 32.41 -5.42 -21.01
N VAL A 191 31.60 -5.14 -20.00
CA VAL A 191 30.21 -4.68 -20.17
C VAL A 191 30.18 -3.16 -19.97
N GLU A 192 29.64 -2.44 -20.97
CA GLU A 192 29.32 -1.03 -20.83
C GLU A 192 27.90 -0.88 -20.28
N ARG A 193 27.79 -0.41 -19.03
CA ARG A 193 26.50 -0.15 -18.38
C ARG A 193 25.75 0.95 -19.11
N ALA A 194 24.43 0.79 -19.22
CA ALA A 194 23.55 1.85 -19.66
C ALA A 194 23.35 2.90 -18.55
N ASP A 195 22.90 4.10 -18.95
CA ASP A 195 22.41 5.10 -17.99
C ASP A 195 21.22 4.53 -17.20
N PRO A 196 21.19 4.67 -15.87
CA PRO A 196 20.17 4.02 -15.03
C PRO A 196 18.76 4.58 -15.27
N LEU A 197 17.74 3.73 -15.10
CA LEU A 197 16.33 4.11 -15.15
C LEU A 197 15.88 4.79 -13.84
N GLU A 198 16.37 6.01 -13.59
CA GLU A 198 16.04 6.79 -12.39
C GLU A 198 14.54 7.16 -12.30
N ASP A 199 13.85 7.23 -13.45
CA ASP A 199 12.41 7.52 -13.54
C ASP A 199 11.53 6.25 -13.57
N VAL A 200 12.03 5.12 -13.05
CA VAL A 200 11.25 3.87 -12.92
C VAL A 200 11.22 3.39 -11.47
N LEU A 201 10.01 3.20 -10.95
CA LEU A 201 9.75 2.66 -9.62
C LEU A 201 9.14 1.26 -9.74
N VAL A 202 9.75 0.27 -9.11
CA VAL A 202 9.29 -1.11 -9.08
C VAL A 202 8.71 -1.42 -7.71
N LEU A 203 7.41 -1.69 -7.67
CA LEU A 203 6.71 -2.19 -6.49
C LEU A 203 6.75 -3.72 -6.53
N ALA A 204 7.38 -4.35 -5.55
CA ALA A 204 7.57 -5.80 -5.57
C ALA A 204 6.98 -6.52 -4.33
N THR A 205 6.26 -7.63 -4.55
CA THR A 205 5.74 -8.48 -3.46
C THR A 205 6.85 -9.28 -2.75
N GLY A 206 8.00 -9.45 -3.41
CA GLY A 206 9.14 -10.21 -2.90
C GLY A 206 9.25 -11.63 -3.45
N GLU A 207 8.27 -12.09 -4.24
CA GLU A 207 8.22 -13.47 -4.75
C GLU A 207 9.25 -13.74 -5.87
N SER A 208 9.59 -12.73 -6.67
CA SER A 208 10.52 -12.85 -7.81
C SER A 208 11.86 -12.18 -7.52
N VAL A 209 12.78 -12.90 -6.88
CA VAL A 209 14.14 -12.41 -6.57
C VAL A 209 14.89 -12.01 -7.84
N ALA A 210 14.79 -12.82 -8.90
CA ALA A 210 15.45 -12.52 -10.18
C ALA A 210 14.85 -11.30 -10.91
N GLY A 211 13.53 -11.10 -10.80
CA GLY A 211 12.88 -9.88 -11.26
C GLY A 211 13.38 -8.65 -10.50
N ILE A 212 13.48 -8.74 -9.17
CA ILE A 212 14.02 -7.65 -8.33
C ILE A 212 15.48 -7.33 -8.70
N ALA A 213 16.32 -8.36 -8.88
CA ALA A 213 17.71 -8.18 -9.31
C ALA A 213 17.81 -7.51 -10.69
N THR A 214 16.97 -7.94 -11.63
CA THR A 214 16.89 -7.34 -12.97
C THR A 214 16.48 -5.87 -12.92
N ALA A 215 15.50 -5.53 -12.07
CA ALA A 215 15.10 -4.14 -11.84
C ALA A 215 16.25 -3.29 -11.26
N ARG A 216 16.95 -3.80 -10.24
CA ARG A 216 18.13 -3.14 -9.67
C ARG A 216 19.28 -3.01 -10.66
N ALA A 217 19.50 -4.01 -11.52
CA ALA A 217 20.53 -3.97 -12.54
C ALA A 217 20.25 -2.89 -13.60
N ALA A 218 18.97 -2.63 -13.92
CA ALA A 218 18.54 -1.51 -14.76
C ALA A 218 18.63 -0.14 -14.05
N GLY A 219 18.99 -0.10 -12.76
CA GLY A 219 19.07 1.12 -11.98
C GLY A 219 17.71 1.66 -11.49
N ALA A 220 16.64 0.87 -11.62
CA ALA A 220 15.32 1.26 -11.12
C ALA A 220 15.29 1.26 -9.58
N GLN A 221 14.46 2.15 -9.01
CA GLN A 221 14.17 2.09 -7.58
C GLN A 221 13.23 0.91 -7.31
N VAL A 222 13.60 0.01 -6.41
CA VAL A 222 12.73 -1.09 -5.96
C VAL A 222 12.23 -0.81 -4.54
N VAL A 223 10.93 -0.96 -4.33
CA VAL A 223 10.28 -0.87 -3.03
C VAL A 223 9.50 -2.16 -2.80
N LEU A 224 9.82 -2.86 -1.72
CA LEU A 224 9.06 -4.04 -1.31
C LEU A 224 7.76 -3.61 -0.64
N THR A 225 6.63 -4.11 -1.14
CA THR A 225 5.32 -3.66 -0.67
C THR A 225 4.80 -4.46 0.51
N GLY A 226 5.20 -5.74 0.63
CA GLY A 226 4.69 -6.69 1.63
C GLY A 226 3.21 -7.09 1.48
N THR A 227 2.45 -6.33 0.69
CA THR A 227 1.03 -6.54 0.34
C THR A 227 0.79 -6.09 -1.09
N THR A 228 -0.39 -6.39 -1.65
CA THR A 228 -0.75 -6.02 -3.02
C THR A 228 -1.42 -4.65 -3.13
N ASP A 229 -1.99 -4.12 -2.04
CA ASP A 229 -2.51 -2.75 -2.00
C ASP A 229 -1.37 -1.75 -1.67
N PRO A 230 -0.91 -0.93 -2.64
CA PRO A 230 0.19 0.01 -2.41
C PRO A 230 -0.13 1.06 -1.33
N ARG A 231 -1.41 1.31 -1.07
CA ARG A 231 -1.86 2.23 -0.02
C ARG A 231 -1.53 1.73 1.38
N ALA A 232 -1.32 0.43 1.57
CA ALA A 232 -1.09 -0.14 2.91
C ALA A 232 0.31 0.17 3.46
N SER A 233 1.29 0.48 2.60
CA SER A 233 2.67 0.72 3.01
C SER A 233 3.04 2.20 2.98
N ALA A 234 3.49 2.72 4.13
CA ALA A 234 3.98 4.09 4.25
C ALA A 234 5.19 4.38 3.33
N ASP A 235 6.08 3.39 3.19
CA ASP A 235 7.28 3.50 2.35
C ASP A 235 6.91 3.56 0.87
N VAL A 236 5.91 2.78 0.45
CA VAL A 236 5.39 2.80 -0.94
C VAL A 236 4.71 4.13 -1.25
N VAL A 237 3.86 4.61 -0.35
CA VAL A 237 3.19 5.93 -0.49
C VAL A 237 4.24 7.05 -0.61
N SER A 238 5.27 7.03 0.25
CA SER A 238 6.34 8.04 0.23
C SER A 238 7.15 7.95 -1.07
N ALA A 239 7.56 6.75 -1.48
CA ALA A 239 8.34 6.56 -2.70
C ALA A 239 7.59 6.99 -3.97
N LEU A 240 6.29 6.69 -4.07
CA LEU A 240 5.46 7.13 -5.19
C LEU A 240 5.30 8.65 -5.23
N ALA A 241 5.12 9.29 -4.07
CA ALA A 241 4.97 10.74 -3.96
C ALA A 241 6.27 11.50 -4.30
N GLU A 242 7.44 10.93 -3.95
CA GLU A 242 8.75 11.47 -4.30
C GLU A 242 9.09 11.33 -5.79
N ALA A 243 8.41 10.42 -6.50
CA ALA A 243 8.62 10.10 -7.92
C ALA A 243 7.36 10.29 -8.79
N PRO A 244 6.76 11.51 -8.85
CA PRO A 244 5.44 11.73 -9.46
C PRO A 244 5.37 11.52 -10.97
N ASN A 245 6.52 11.48 -11.65
CA ASN A 245 6.60 11.23 -13.10
C ASN A 245 7.16 9.84 -13.42
N ALA A 246 7.47 9.02 -12.40
CA ALA A 246 8.04 7.71 -12.64
C ALA A 246 7.03 6.76 -13.26
N SER A 247 7.52 5.89 -14.13
CA SER A 247 6.73 4.74 -14.59
C SER A 247 6.79 3.66 -13.51
N VAL A 248 5.63 3.13 -13.13
CA VAL A 248 5.51 2.13 -12.07
C VAL A 248 5.47 0.73 -12.68
N VAL A 249 6.31 -0.18 -12.19
CA VAL A 249 6.22 -1.61 -12.50
C VAL A 249 5.76 -2.35 -11.25
N ALA A 250 4.59 -2.98 -11.32
CA ALA A 250 4.08 -3.86 -10.27
C ALA A 250 4.57 -5.29 -10.53
N LEU A 251 5.56 -5.74 -9.76
CA LEU A 251 6.23 -7.03 -9.89
C LEU A 251 5.71 -8.01 -8.82
N GLY A 252 4.93 -9.00 -9.25
CA GLY A 252 4.39 -10.06 -8.40
C GLY A 252 3.01 -10.50 -8.86
N ALA A 253 2.76 -11.81 -8.81
CA ALA A 253 1.49 -12.39 -9.27
C ALA A 253 0.29 -11.87 -8.48
N GLY A 254 0.47 -11.59 -7.18
CA GLY A 254 -0.57 -11.03 -6.33
C GLY A 254 -1.18 -9.72 -6.86
N PHE A 255 -0.41 -8.89 -7.54
CA PHE A 255 -0.91 -7.63 -8.10
C PHE A 255 -1.96 -7.82 -9.21
N ALA A 256 -1.99 -8.97 -9.89
CA ALA A 256 -3.05 -9.27 -10.87
C ALA A 256 -4.41 -9.53 -10.21
N ALA A 257 -4.41 -9.95 -8.95
CA ALA A 257 -5.63 -10.16 -8.17
C ALA A 257 -6.10 -8.88 -7.45
N GLU A 258 -5.29 -7.82 -7.45
CA GLU A 258 -5.61 -6.57 -6.79
C GLU A 258 -6.60 -5.74 -7.63
N GLU A 259 -7.87 -5.76 -7.26
CA GLU A 259 -8.88 -4.98 -7.95
C GLU A 259 -8.59 -3.48 -7.84
N GLY A 260 -8.52 -2.80 -8.99
CA GLY A 260 -8.30 -1.36 -9.05
C GLY A 260 -6.91 -0.91 -8.60
N LEU A 261 -5.89 -1.73 -8.83
CA LEU A 261 -4.49 -1.36 -8.59
C LEU A 261 -4.13 0.01 -9.19
N ASP A 262 -4.68 0.36 -10.35
CA ASP A 262 -4.47 1.64 -11.03
C ASP A 262 -4.84 2.85 -10.17
N TRP A 263 -6.07 2.89 -9.65
CA TRP A 263 -6.50 4.00 -8.81
C TRP A 263 -5.87 3.94 -7.43
N LYS A 264 -5.59 2.74 -6.89
CA LYS A 264 -4.88 2.57 -5.61
C LYS A 264 -3.46 3.13 -5.67
N THR A 265 -2.72 2.85 -6.75
CA THR A 265 -1.40 3.43 -7.01
C THR A 265 -1.49 4.94 -7.20
N ALA A 266 -2.52 5.45 -7.90
CA ALA A 266 -2.73 6.89 -8.06
C ALA A 266 -3.00 7.59 -6.71
N THR A 267 -3.80 6.99 -5.83
CA THR A 267 -4.03 7.48 -4.45
C THR A 267 -2.73 7.44 -3.64
N ALA A 268 -1.96 6.36 -3.72
CA ALA A 268 -0.67 6.27 -3.03
C ALA A 268 0.33 7.34 -3.51
N ALA A 269 0.32 7.69 -4.79
CA ALA A 269 1.15 8.76 -5.35
C ALA A 269 0.79 10.18 -4.87
N THR A 270 -0.35 10.38 -4.19
CA THR A 270 -0.65 11.67 -3.54
C THR A 270 0.28 11.97 -2.37
N GLY A 271 0.86 10.93 -1.75
CA GLY A 271 1.71 11.07 -0.57
C GLY A 271 0.96 11.38 0.73
N GLU A 272 -0.36 11.56 0.69
CA GLU A 272 -1.17 11.78 1.88
C GLU A 272 -1.15 10.53 2.75
N GLN A 273 -0.89 10.67 4.06
CA GLN A 273 -0.86 9.53 4.97
C GLN A 273 -1.85 9.73 6.12
N LEU A 274 -2.50 8.64 6.50
CA LEU A 274 -3.28 8.56 7.72
C LEU A 274 -2.36 8.66 8.94
N PRO A 275 -2.85 9.17 10.09
CA PRO A 275 -2.11 9.12 11.34
C PRO A 275 -1.72 7.68 11.67
N GLY A 276 -0.43 7.40 11.88
CA GLY A 276 0.13 6.05 12.01
C GLY A 276 0.71 5.45 10.72
N GLY A 277 0.74 6.20 9.60
CA GLY A 277 1.38 5.82 8.34
C GLY A 277 0.43 5.14 7.34
N GLY A 278 0.83 5.12 6.07
CA GLY A 278 0.05 4.52 4.98
C GLY A 278 -1.32 5.19 4.77
N GLN A 279 -2.19 4.54 4.00
CA GLN A 279 -3.48 5.07 3.55
C GLN A 279 -4.66 4.11 3.79
N THR A 280 -4.43 2.93 4.38
CA THR A 280 -5.48 1.98 4.78
C THR A 280 -5.64 1.92 6.29
N LEU A 281 -6.86 1.83 6.82
CA LEU A 281 -7.10 1.90 8.27
C LEU A 281 -6.68 0.62 9.01
N PHE A 282 -7.33 -0.50 8.73
CA PHE A 282 -7.15 -1.75 9.47
C PHE A 282 -6.55 -2.85 8.58
N PRO A 283 -5.75 -3.78 9.12
CA PRO A 283 -5.41 -3.98 10.54
C PRO A 283 -4.24 -3.11 11.07
N GLY A 284 -3.73 -2.16 10.29
CA GLY A 284 -2.48 -1.42 10.57
C GLY A 284 -2.50 -0.45 11.76
N ARG A 285 -3.65 -0.23 12.42
CA ARG A 285 -3.76 0.63 13.60
C ARG A 285 -4.90 0.22 14.53
N LEU A 286 -4.75 0.55 15.82
CA LEU A 286 -5.84 0.61 16.80
C LEU A 286 -6.21 2.07 17.01
N ILE A 287 -7.47 2.44 16.77
CA ILE A 287 -7.94 3.81 17.01
C ILE A 287 -8.53 3.90 18.42
N VAL A 288 -8.11 4.91 19.19
CA VAL A 288 -8.65 5.18 20.53
C VAL A 288 -9.25 6.58 20.56
N ALA A 289 -10.57 6.68 20.66
CA ALA A 289 -11.30 7.93 20.46
C ALA A 289 -11.83 8.55 21.76
N LEU A 290 -11.70 9.87 21.86
CA LEU A 290 -12.43 10.68 22.83
C LEU A 290 -13.76 11.13 22.21
N TYR A 291 -14.88 10.72 22.79
CA TYR A 291 -16.21 11.02 22.27
C TYR A 291 -16.75 12.35 22.80
N GLY A 292 -17.39 13.14 21.95
CA GLY A 292 -18.36 14.14 22.37
C GLY A 292 -18.52 15.36 21.47
N HIS A 293 -19.17 16.41 21.99
CA HIS A 293 -19.41 17.66 21.26
C HIS A 293 -18.53 18.81 21.75
N PRO A 294 -17.82 19.54 20.86
CA PRO A 294 -17.05 20.72 21.22
C PRO A 294 -17.83 21.75 22.03
N GLY A 295 -17.25 22.20 23.15
CA GLY A 295 -17.79 23.31 23.94
C GLY A 295 -18.91 22.94 24.92
N THR A 296 -19.20 21.66 25.15
CA THR A 296 -20.12 21.25 26.21
C THR A 296 -19.72 19.92 26.86
N SER A 297 -19.63 19.91 28.20
CA SER A 297 -19.36 18.70 28.99
C SER A 297 -20.56 17.74 29.07
N SER A 298 -21.74 18.17 28.60
CA SER A 298 -22.97 17.36 28.71
C SER A 298 -23.11 16.29 27.64
N LEU A 299 -22.24 16.31 26.62
CA LEU A 299 -22.30 15.43 25.46
C LEU A 299 -21.01 14.62 25.29
N GLY A 300 -20.31 14.30 26.38
CA GLY A 300 -19.11 13.46 26.38
C GLY A 300 -17.82 14.22 26.70
N LEU A 301 -16.77 13.44 26.96
CA LEU A 301 -15.47 13.90 27.46
C LEU A 301 -14.80 14.95 26.57
N LEU A 302 -15.04 14.95 25.25
CA LEU A 302 -14.38 15.88 24.33
C LEU A 302 -14.65 17.34 24.69
N GLY A 303 -15.86 17.68 25.11
CA GLY A 303 -16.29 19.04 25.39
C GLY A 303 -15.99 19.55 26.81
N GLU A 304 -15.32 18.76 27.65
CA GLU A 304 -14.96 19.13 29.03
C GLU A 304 -13.77 20.11 29.11
N GLN A 305 -13.02 20.25 28.02
CA GLN A 305 -11.84 21.09 27.91
C GLN A 305 -11.84 21.92 26.62
N ASP A 306 -10.89 22.83 26.50
CA ASP A 306 -10.60 23.52 25.23
C ASP A 306 -9.91 22.58 24.24
N LEU A 307 -9.70 23.04 23.00
CA LEU A 307 -9.16 22.23 21.91
C LEU A 307 -7.80 21.60 22.25
N ASP A 308 -6.84 22.39 22.76
CA ASP A 308 -5.50 21.90 23.13
C ASP A 308 -5.58 20.87 24.27
N GLY A 309 -6.44 21.14 25.26
CA GLY A 309 -6.73 20.20 26.33
C GLY A 309 -7.35 18.90 25.79
N ALA A 310 -8.26 18.98 24.82
CA ALA A 310 -8.93 17.80 24.25
C ALA A 310 -7.93 16.93 23.48
N ILE A 311 -7.02 17.53 22.71
CA ILE A 311 -5.95 16.82 22.01
C ILE A 311 -5.06 16.09 23.02
N THR A 312 -4.62 16.81 24.06
CA THR A 312 -3.80 16.22 25.14
C THR A 312 -4.55 15.07 25.81
N ARG A 313 -5.85 15.25 26.08
CA ARG A 313 -6.67 14.23 26.74
C ARG A 313 -6.85 12.99 25.88
N ALA A 314 -7.08 13.13 24.58
CA ALA A 314 -7.19 12.00 23.66
C ALA A 314 -5.87 11.19 23.60
N GLN A 315 -4.73 11.88 23.59
CA GLN A 315 -3.41 11.23 23.66
C GLN A 315 -3.21 10.48 25.00
N GLU A 316 -3.59 11.09 26.13
CA GLU A 316 -3.51 10.45 27.45
C GLU A 316 -4.39 9.20 27.57
N VAL A 317 -5.59 9.22 26.95
CA VAL A 317 -6.51 8.07 26.94
C VAL A 317 -5.98 6.94 26.05
N ALA A 318 -5.32 7.28 24.94
CA ALA A 318 -4.73 6.32 24.02
C ALA A 318 -3.44 5.68 24.55
N ALA A 319 -2.56 6.43 25.22
CA ALA A 319 -1.22 5.99 25.61
C ALA A 319 -1.15 4.63 26.34
N PRO A 320 -2.05 4.27 27.27
CA PRO A 320 -2.01 2.96 27.93
C PRO A 320 -2.19 1.76 26.98
N TYR A 321 -2.76 1.96 25.79
CA TYR A 321 -2.91 0.89 24.80
C TYR A 321 -1.58 0.49 24.17
N GLU A 322 -0.62 1.42 24.05
CA GLU A 322 0.72 1.15 23.48
C GLU A 322 1.48 0.08 24.29
N GLU A 323 1.15 -0.09 25.58
CA GLU A 323 1.77 -1.10 26.44
C GLU A 323 1.16 -2.50 26.28
N VAL A 324 0.01 -2.62 25.59
CA VAL A 324 -0.78 -3.86 25.55
C VAL A 324 -1.11 -4.34 24.13
N VAL A 325 -0.76 -3.57 23.09
CA VAL A 325 -0.84 -4.00 21.68
C VAL A 325 0.45 -3.70 20.94
N ASP A 326 0.80 -4.55 19.97
CA ASP A 326 1.94 -4.32 19.06
C ASP A 326 1.56 -3.43 17.86
N THR A 327 0.26 -3.25 17.63
CA THR A 327 -0.28 -2.45 16.54
C THR A 327 -0.19 -0.96 16.88
N PRO A 328 0.21 -0.08 15.93
CA PRO A 328 0.22 1.37 16.16
C PRO A 328 -1.08 1.89 16.76
N VAL A 329 -0.98 2.62 17.88
CA VAL A 329 -2.13 3.23 18.54
C VAL A 329 -2.30 4.65 18.03
N VAL A 330 -3.49 4.98 17.54
CA VAL A 330 -3.82 6.29 16.98
C VAL A 330 -4.88 6.95 17.86
N PRO A 331 -4.56 8.06 18.55
CA PRO A 331 -5.56 8.83 19.27
C PRO A 331 -6.57 9.45 18.27
N ALA A 332 -7.80 9.66 18.71
CA ALA A 332 -8.84 10.19 17.84
C ALA A 332 -9.87 11.03 18.58
N PHE A 333 -10.63 11.82 17.81
CA PHE A 333 -11.88 12.41 18.22
C PHE A 333 -13.05 11.71 17.53
N GLU A 334 -14.09 11.39 18.31
CA GLU A 334 -15.42 11.04 17.79
C GLU A 334 -16.34 12.23 18.09
N VAL A 335 -16.45 13.13 17.13
CA VAL A 335 -17.10 14.45 17.27
C VAL A 335 -18.56 14.34 16.89
N ILE A 336 -19.47 14.62 17.84
CA ILE A 336 -20.90 14.72 17.53
C ILE A 336 -21.13 15.98 16.69
N ALA A 337 -21.21 15.80 15.37
CA ALA A 337 -21.36 16.88 14.40
C ALA A 337 -22.81 17.35 14.32
N THR A 338 -23.76 16.41 14.41
CA THR A 338 -25.18 16.72 14.54
C THR A 338 -25.73 16.12 15.82
N VAL A 339 -26.48 16.90 16.58
CA VAL A 339 -26.99 16.53 17.91
C VAL A 339 -28.49 16.37 17.82
N ALA A 340 -29.02 15.21 18.19
CA ALA A 340 -30.45 15.02 18.22
C ALA A 340 -31.12 15.93 19.27
N SER A 341 -32.24 16.53 18.89
CA SER A 341 -32.93 17.56 19.67
C SER A 341 -34.32 17.12 20.07
N SER A 342 -34.70 17.42 21.31
CA SER A 342 -36.09 17.22 21.79
C SER A 342 -37.12 18.16 21.16
N SER A 343 -36.66 19.18 20.42
CA SER A 343 -37.50 20.18 19.75
C SER A 343 -37.12 20.36 18.29
N ALA A 344 -38.11 20.66 17.45
CA ALA A 344 -37.91 20.91 16.03
C ALA A 344 -37.00 22.13 15.81
N GLY A 345 -35.95 21.95 15.02
CA GLY A 345 -35.13 23.03 14.47
C GLY A 345 -35.87 23.81 13.37
N GLU A 346 -35.15 24.68 12.66
CA GLU A 346 -35.74 25.51 11.60
C GLU A 346 -36.24 24.70 10.39
N ASP A 347 -35.58 23.59 10.08
CA ASP A 347 -35.95 22.62 9.04
C ASP A 347 -36.87 21.49 9.56
N GLY A 348 -37.11 21.45 10.88
CA GLY A 348 -38.08 20.58 11.51
C GLY A 348 -37.66 19.12 11.62
N ASP A 349 -36.38 18.81 11.42
CA ASP A 349 -35.86 17.45 11.46
C ASP A 349 -35.48 16.96 12.86
N TYR A 350 -35.49 17.84 13.87
CA TYR A 350 -35.12 17.51 15.26
C TYR A 350 -33.65 17.13 15.42
N SER A 351 -32.77 17.69 14.59
CA SER A 351 -31.33 17.66 14.75
C SER A 351 -30.80 19.09 14.84
N TYR A 352 -29.73 19.30 15.61
CA TYR A 352 -28.93 20.52 15.57
C TYR A 352 -27.65 20.20 14.84
N GLU A 353 -27.45 20.79 13.66
CA GLU A 353 -26.21 20.65 12.90
C GLU A 353 -25.21 21.73 13.26
N ALA A 354 -24.07 21.33 13.82
CA ALA A 354 -22.97 22.25 14.07
C ALA A 354 -22.46 22.83 12.74
N PRO A 355 -22.25 24.15 12.62
CA PRO A 355 -21.66 24.73 11.42
C PRO A 355 -20.26 24.16 11.14
N VAL A 356 -19.91 23.97 9.86
CA VAL A 356 -18.57 23.49 9.45
C VAL A 356 -17.47 24.39 10.01
N GLU A 357 -17.71 25.71 10.09
CA GLU A 357 -16.76 26.69 10.62
C GLU A 357 -16.49 26.51 12.12
N GLN A 358 -17.41 25.89 12.86
CA GLN A 358 -17.21 25.55 14.26
C GLN A 358 -16.33 24.30 14.39
N LEU A 359 -16.51 23.30 13.51
CA LEU A 359 -15.82 22.02 13.60
C LEU A 359 -14.44 22.03 12.93
N ARG A 360 -14.27 22.79 11.84
CA ARG A 360 -13.03 22.85 11.05
C ARG A 360 -11.76 23.08 11.89
N PRO A 361 -11.72 24.04 12.84
CA PRO A 361 -10.54 24.22 13.68
C PRO A 361 -10.18 22.99 14.53
N TRP A 362 -11.18 22.25 15.00
CA TRP A 362 -10.97 21.02 15.77
C TRP A 362 -10.42 19.91 14.89
N VAL A 363 -10.97 19.76 13.68
CA VAL A 363 -10.56 18.74 12.71
C VAL A 363 -9.13 18.98 12.22
N GLU A 364 -8.79 20.22 11.86
CA GLU A 364 -7.47 20.57 11.35
C GLU A 364 -6.40 20.42 12.44
N ALA A 365 -6.64 20.93 13.65
CA ALA A 365 -5.70 20.79 14.77
C ALA A 365 -5.52 19.32 15.20
N ALA A 366 -6.58 18.52 15.17
CA ALA A 366 -6.48 17.08 15.43
C ALA A 366 -5.55 16.40 14.40
N GLY A 367 -5.73 16.69 13.11
CA GLY A 367 -4.88 16.14 12.04
C GLY A 367 -3.41 16.54 12.19
N GLU A 368 -3.15 17.82 12.45
CA GLU A 368 -1.78 18.33 12.72
C GLU A 368 -1.12 17.65 13.92
N ALA A 369 -1.92 17.27 14.93
CA ALA A 369 -1.46 16.56 16.12
C ALA A 369 -1.41 15.03 15.96
N GLY A 370 -1.67 14.50 14.76
CA GLY A 370 -1.64 13.05 14.49
C GLY A 370 -2.84 12.29 15.04
N LEU A 371 -4.00 12.96 15.19
CA LEU A 371 -5.26 12.32 15.57
C LEU A 371 -6.10 12.01 14.33
N TYR A 372 -6.84 10.90 14.39
CA TYR A 372 -7.95 10.66 13.47
C TYR A 372 -9.23 11.36 13.97
N VAL A 373 -10.15 11.70 13.08
CA VAL A 373 -11.44 12.28 13.46
C VAL A 373 -12.57 11.50 12.84
N VAL A 374 -13.61 11.22 13.62
CA VAL A 374 -14.87 10.63 13.15
C VAL A 374 -15.98 11.63 13.42
N LEU A 375 -16.71 12.03 12.38
CA LEU A 375 -17.88 12.90 12.53
C LEU A 375 -19.13 12.06 12.78
N ASP A 376 -19.69 12.14 13.97
CA ASP A 376 -20.90 11.43 14.38
C ASP A 376 -22.16 12.23 14.02
N LEU A 377 -23.08 11.55 13.35
CA LEU A 377 -24.39 12.08 12.96
C LEU A 377 -25.50 11.48 13.81
N GLN A 378 -26.23 12.36 14.49
CA GLN A 378 -27.50 12.06 15.15
C GLN A 378 -28.65 12.72 14.35
N PRO A 379 -29.24 12.02 13.37
CA PRO A 379 -29.97 12.66 12.28
C PRO A 379 -31.38 13.13 12.63
N GLY A 380 -31.86 12.86 13.84
CA GLY A 380 -33.25 13.12 14.19
C GLY A 380 -34.20 12.40 13.24
N ARG A 381 -34.93 13.17 12.43
CA ARG A 381 -35.94 12.69 11.46
C ARG A 381 -35.51 12.84 10.01
N THR A 382 -34.34 13.40 9.72
CA THR A 382 -33.79 13.42 8.36
C THR A 382 -33.01 12.14 8.07
N ASP A 383 -32.59 11.95 6.81
CA ASP A 383 -31.74 10.83 6.42
C ASP A 383 -30.25 11.15 6.59
N PHE A 384 -29.44 10.12 6.80
CA PHE A 384 -28.00 10.28 7.01
C PHE A 384 -27.26 10.91 5.83
N LEU A 385 -27.63 10.58 4.59
CA LEU A 385 -26.94 11.08 3.41
C LEU A 385 -27.11 12.60 3.29
N THR A 386 -28.31 13.12 3.61
CA THR A 386 -28.59 14.55 3.65
C THR A 386 -27.68 15.27 4.66
N GLN A 387 -27.48 14.72 5.86
CA GLN A 387 -26.58 15.34 6.84
C GLN A 387 -25.10 15.15 6.50
N ALA A 388 -24.68 13.99 6.02
CA ALA A 388 -23.29 13.71 5.65
C ALA A 388 -22.79 14.71 4.59
N LYS A 389 -23.62 15.04 3.60
CA LYS A 389 -23.31 16.05 2.57
C LYS A 389 -23.09 17.46 3.11
N ARG A 390 -23.64 17.80 4.29
CA ARG A 390 -23.37 19.11 4.94
C ARG A 390 -21.92 19.22 5.40
N TYR A 391 -21.27 18.10 5.67
CA TYR A 391 -19.89 18.02 6.15
C TYR A 391 -18.90 17.54 5.09
N GLN A 392 -19.27 17.56 3.80
CA GLN A 392 -18.43 17.10 2.71
C GLN A 392 -17.03 17.75 2.75
N GLU A 393 -16.94 19.06 2.99
CA GLU A 393 -15.65 19.76 3.05
C GLU A 393 -14.71 19.27 4.17
N LEU A 394 -15.26 18.67 5.23
CA LEU A 394 -14.46 18.06 6.29
C LEU A 394 -14.12 16.61 5.96
N LEU A 395 -15.03 15.88 5.32
CA LEU A 395 -14.82 14.49 4.88
C LEU A 395 -13.78 14.39 3.74
N GLU A 396 -13.59 15.48 2.99
CA GLU A 396 -12.50 15.63 2.01
C GLU A 396 -11.10 15.74 2.67
N LEU A 397 -11.00 16.00 3.98
CA LEU A 397 -9.71 15.99 4.69
C LEU A 397 -9.24 14.55 4.96
N PRO A 398 -7.95 14.20 4.72
CA PRO A 398 -7.46 12.82 4.72
C PRO A 398 -7.81 11.99 5.97
N HIS A 399 -7.68 12.58 7.16
CA HIS A 399 -7.82 11.94 8.48
C HIS A 399 -9.24 11.98 9.08
N VAL A 400 -10.27 12.18 8.25
CA VAL A 400 -11.67 12.33 8.71
C VAL A 400 -12.54 11.20 8.19
N GLY A 401 -13.20 10.47 9.08
CA GLY A 401 -14.24 9.49 8.80
C GLY A 401 -15.63 9.96 9.28
N LEU A 402 -16.61 9.08 9.17
CA LEU A 402 -18.02 9.34 9.46
C LEU A 402 -18.59 8.26 10.40
N ALA A 403 -19.41 8.65 11.36
CA ALA A 403 -20.22 7.75 12.17
C ALA A 403 -21.70 8.02 11.92
N LEU A 404 -22.46 6.94 11.76
CA LEU A 404 -23.91 6.96 11.69
C LEU A 404 -24.43 6.44 13.01
N ASP A 405 -25.28 7.22 13.69
CA ASP A 405 -25.95 6.79 14.91
C ASP A 405 -27.46 6.52 14.71
N PRO A 406 -27.83 5.25 14.40
CA PRO A 406 -29.20 4.86 14.18
C PRO A 406 -30.12 5.05 15.39
N GLU A 407 -29.59 5.15 16.62
CA GLU A 407 -30.44 5.32 17.79
C GLU A 407 -31.22 6.64 17.74
N TRP A 408 -30.64 7.64 17.06
CA TRP A 408 -31.24 8.94 16.86
C TRP A 408 -32.03 9.06 15.56
N ARG A 409 -32.14 7.98 14.77
CA ARG A 409 -32.94 7.96 13.55
C ARG A 409 -34.41 7.63 13.86
N LEU A 410 -35.19 8.66 14.18
CA LEU A 410 -36.58 8.54 14.58
C LEU A 410 -37.58 8.60 13.40
N ARG A 411 -38.72 7.95 13.57
CA ARG A 411 -39.90 8.15 12.71
C ARG A 411 -40.60 9.47 13.04
N ALA A 412 -41.45 9.92 12.13
CA ALA A 412 -42.13 11.22 12.20
C ALA A 412 -42.98 11.46 13.47
N ASP A 413 -43.38 10.40 14.17
CA ASP A 413 -44.20 10.43 15.39
C ASP A 413 -43.43 10.02 16.66
N GLN A 414 -42.15 9.66 16.56
CA GLN A 414 -41.32 9.25 17.69
C GLN A 414 -40.63 10.44 18.37
N VAL A 415 -40.22 10.24 19.63
CA VAL A 415 -39.59 11.26 20.49
C VAL A 415 -38.28 10.71 21.06
N HIS A 416 -37.23 11.53 21.00
CA HIS A 416 -35.90 11.22 21.52
C HIS A 416 -35.94 10.95 23.03
N LEU A 417 -35.00 10.12 23.52
CA LEU A 417 -34.89 9.70 24.94
C LEU A 417 -36.06 8.84 25.47
N THR A 418 -37.03 8.49 24.61
CA THR A 418 -38.11 7.54 24.93
C THR A 418 -38.05 6.33 24.01
N GLU A 419 -37.78 6.58 22.73
CA GLU A 419 -37.68 5.58 21.69
C GLU A 419 -36.25 5.54 21.15
N ILE A 420 -35.76 4.33 20.89
CA ILE A 420 -34.50 4.11 20.16
C ILE A 420 -34.87 3.91 18.69
N GLY A 421 -34.27 4.75 17.85
CA GLY A 421 -34.40 4.74 16.40
C GLY A 421 -33.85 3.51 15.71
N GLN A 422 -33.94 3.53 14.40
CA GLN A 422 -33.35 2.50 13.52
C GLN A 422 -33.22 3.04 12.11
N VAL A 423 -32.26 2.51 11.36
CA VAL A 423 -32.06 2.80 9.95
C VAL A 423 -31.92 1.52 9.15
N GLY A 424 -32.59 1.44 8.00
CA GLY A 424 -32.46 0.29 7.10
C GLY A 424 -31.14 0.30 6.35
N VAL A 425 -30.65 -0.89 6.00
CA VAL A 425 -29.38 -1.07 5.26
C VAL A 425 -29.34 -0.30 3.93
N ASP A 426 -30.49 -0.08 3.27
CA ASP A 426 -30.54 0.69 2.02
C ASP A 426 -30.08 2.15 2.20
N GLU A 427 -30.40 2.79 3.32
CA GLU A 427 -29.96 4.16 3.63
C GLU A 427 -28.47 4.17 3.99
N VAL A 428 -28.00 3.14 4.71
CA VAL A 428 -26.56 2.94 5.00
C VAL A 428 -25.76 2.77 3.70
N ASN A 429 -26.24 1.92 2.78
CA ASN A 429 -25.56 1.66 1.51
C ASN A 429 -25.55 2.89 0.58
N GLN A 430 -26.53 3.80 0.71
CA GLN A 430 -26.48 5.10 0.03
C GLN A 430 -25.34 6.00 0.55
N VAL A 431 -25.11 6.01 1.86
CA VAL A 431 -23.98 6.72 2.46
C VAL A 431 -22.65 6.07 2.06
N ILE A 432 -22.56 4.74 2.10
CA ILE A 432 -21.38 3.98 1.64
C ILE A 432 -21.02 4.34 0.21
N THR A 433 -22.01 4.27 -0.70
CA THR A 433 -21.79 4.60 -2.11
C THR A 433 -21.26 6.03 -2.26
N TRP A 434 -21.93 7.00 -1.63
CA TRP A 434 -21.54 8.41 -1.74
C TRP A 434 -20.16 8.71 -1.11
N LEU A 435 -19.86 8.17 0.07
CA LEU A 435 -18.58 8.41 0.74
C LEU A 435 -17.43 7.71 0.01
N ALA A 436 -17.67 6.52 -0.53
CA ALA A 436 -16.69 5.80 -1.34
C ALA A 436 -16.39 6.56 -2.65
N ASP A 437 -17.43 7.04 -3.34
CA ASP A 437 -17.28 7.85 -4.55
C ASP A 437 -16.51 9.15 -4.24
N LEU A 438 -16.87 9.86 -3.16
CA LEU A 438 -16.14 11.07 -2.71
C LEU A 438 -14.65 10.78 -2.45
N THR A 439 -14.36 9.66 -1.79
CA THR A 439 -12.99 9.23 -1.47
C THR A 439 -12.19 8.93 -2.74
N ARG A 440 -12.78 8.19 -3.68
CA ARG A 440 -12.15 7.84 -4.96
C ARG A 440 -11.92 9.07 -5.83
N GLU A 441 -12.92 9.93 -5.97
CA GLU A 441 -12.87 11.13 -6.82
C GLU A 441 -11.79 12.12 -6.37
N ASN A 442 -11.51 12.18 -5.06
CA ASN A 442 -10.51 13.06 -4.48
C ASN A 442 -9.17 12.35 -4.16
N ALA A 443 -8.99 11.10 -4.60
CA ALA A 443 -7.79 10.29 -4.34
C ALA A 443 -7.38 10.27 -2.84
N LEU A 444 -8.38 10.17 -1.95
CA LEU A 444 -8.16 10.24 -0.51
C LEU A 444 -7.77 8.88 0.08
N PRO A 445 -7.06 8.88 1.22
CA PRO A 445 -6.89 7.67 2.03
C PRO A 445 -8.23 7.05 2.43
N GLN A 446 -8.20 5.76 2.76
CA GLN A 446 -9.38 5.00 3.16
C GLN A 446 -10.11 5.68 4.34
N LYS A 447 -11.42 5.84 4.21
CA LYS A 447 -12.26 6.50 5.22
C LYS A 447 -12.89 5.49 6.17
N LEU A 448 -12.94 5.84 7.45
CA LEU A 448 -13.67 5.04 8.43
C LEU A 448 -15.16 5.37 8.33
N LEU A 449 -16.00 4.35 8.19
CA LEU A 449 -17.44 4.46 8.37
C LEU A 449 -17.87 3.63 9.58
N VAL A 450 -18.28 4.31 10.65
CA VAL A 450 -18.73 3.69 11.90
C VAL A 450 -20.25 3.56 11.91
N LEU A 451 -20.75 2.36 12.18
CA LEU A 451 -22.17 2.09 12.39
C LEU A 451 -22.39 1.78 13.87
N HIS A 452 -22.97 2.73 14.59
CA HIS A 452 -23.33 2.56 16.00
C HIS A 452 -24.43 1.52 16.17
N GLN A 453 -24.21 0.59 17.10
CA GLN A 453 -25.17 -0.48 17.35
C GLN A 453 -25.00 -1.13 18.73
N PHE A 454 -26.08 -1.09 19.54
CA PHE A 454 -26.19 -1.90 20.76
C PHE A 454 -27.45 -2.77 20.79
N GLN A 455 -28.35 -2.63 19.80
CA GLN A 455 -29.47 -3.54 19.57
C GLN A 455 -29.53 -3.97 18.11
N LEU A 456 -29.74 -5.27 17.85
CA LEU A 456 -29.83 -5.80 16.48
C LEU A 456 -30.87 -5.07 15.61
N ARG A 457 -31.97 -4.60 16.21
CA ARG A 457 -33.05 -3.89 15.52
C ARG A 457 -32.70 -2.47 15.04
N MET A 458 -31.56 -1.91 15.47
CA MET A 458 -31.12 -0.58 15.04
C MET A 458 -30.72 -0.56 13.56
N LEU A 459 -30.21 -1.69 13.06
CA LEU A 459 -29.76 -1.87 11.66
C LEU A 459 -30.42 -3.12 11.05
N PRO A 460 -31.74 -3.10 10.77
CA PRO A 460 -32.38 -4.19 10.05
C PRO A 460 -31.74 -4.39 8.67
N GLY A 461 -31.40 -5.64 8.34
CA GLY A 461 -30.77 -6.01 7.07
C GLY A 461 -29.26 -5.85 7.02
N ARG A 462 -28.58 -5.62 8.16
CA ARG A 462 -27.13 -5.36 8.23
C ARG A 462 -26.23 -6.43 7.59
N GLU A 463 -26.74 -7.64 7.41
CA GLU A 463 -26.08 -8.72 6.66
C GLU A 463 -25.87 -8.38 5.18
N SER A 464 -26.53 -7.32 4.67
CA SER A 464 -26.42 -6.81 3.29
C SER A 464 -25.74 -5.43 3.23
N VAL A 465 -25.01 -5.03 4.28
CA VAL A 465 -24.14 -3.85 4.22
C VAL A 465 -23.12 -4.07 3.11
N ASP A 466 -22.96 -3.10 2.22
CA ASP A 466 -22.01 -3.19 1.11
C ASP A 466 -20.57 -3.02 1.63
N LEU A 467 -19.79 -4.10 1.54
CA LEU A 467 -18.37 -4.13 1.93
C LEU A 467 -17.45 -4.25 0.72
N THR A 468 -17.96 -4.07 -0.49
CA THR A 468 -17.18 -4.22 -1.74
C THR A 468 -16.40 -2.96 -2.13
N ARG A 469 -16.42 -1.93 -1.28
CA ARG A 469 -15.84 -0.61 -1.53
C ARG A 469 -14.56 -0.41 -0.73
N ASP A 470 -13.41 -0.65 -1.36
CA ASP A 470 -12.07 -0.52 -0.76
C ASP A 470 -11.67 0.90 -0.36
N GLU A 471 -12.47 1.90 -0.74
CA GLU A 471 -12.36 3.27 -0.26
C GLU A 471 -12.72 3.40 1.22
N LEU A 472 -13.51 2.48 1.77
CA LEU A 472 -14.01 2.56 3.13
C LEU A 472 -13.56 1.37 3.98
N ALA A 473 -13.24 1.64 5.24
CA ALA A 473 -13.28 0.63 6.28
C ALA A 473 -14.63 0.78 7.00
N VAL A 474 -15.55 -0.16 6.77
CA VAL A 474 -16.85 -0.15 7.43
C VAL A 474 -16.78 -0.97 8.72
N MET A 475 -17.30 -0.41 9.81
CA MET A 475 -17.32 -1.09 11.10
C MET A 475 -18.66 -1.04 11.81
N ILE A 476 -18.92 -2.05 12.64
CA ILE A 476 -19.97 -1.99 13.65
C ILE A 476 -19.33 -1.66 14.99
N HIS A 477 -19.85 -0.63 15.66
CA HIS A 477 -19.37 -0.15 16.94
C HIS A 477 -20.35 -0.52 18.05
N ALA A 478 -19.93 -1.42 18.94
CA ALA A 478 -20.72 -1.85 20.09
C ALA A 478 -20.74 -0.74 21.16
N ASP A 479 -21.78 0.07 21.11
CA ASP A 479 -21.94 1.31 21.88
C ASP A 479 -22.99 1.21 23.00
N GLY A 480 -23.18 0.00 23.53
CA GLY A 480 -24.05 -0.23 24.68
C GLY A 480 -23.32 -0.07 26.00
N GLN A 481 -23.94 0.59 26.97
CA GLN A 481 -23.42 0.75 28.33
C GLN A 481 -23.88 -0.37 29.27
N GLY A 482 -23.13 -0.61 30.35
CA GLY A 482 -23.55 -1.49 31.44
C GLY A 482 -22.42 -2.32 32.03
N ALA A 483 -22.79 -3.32 32.84
CA ALA A 483 -21.80 -4.20 33.45
C ALA A 483 -21.03 -4.99 32.36
N PRO A 484 -19.74 -5.32 32.58
CA PRO A 484 -18.92 -5.98 31.56
C PRO A 484 -19.53 -7.25 30.96
N GLY A 485 -20.27 -8.04 31.76
CA GLY A 485 -20.94 -9.25 31.29
C GLY A 485 -22.02 -8.96 30.25
N ASP A 486 -22.83 -7.91 30.46
CA ASP A 486 -23.92 -7.52 29.56
C ASP A 486 -23.36 -6.93 28.26
N LYS A 487 -22.27 -6.17 28.35
CA LYS A 487 -21.58 -5.63 27.18
C LYS A 487 -20.93 -6.72 26.33
N LEU A 488 -20.26 -7.68 26.96
CA LEU A 488 -19.70 -8.85 26.26
C LEU A 488 -20.80 -9.72 25.61
N ALA A 489 -21.97 -9.84 26.26
CA ALA A 489 -23.12 -10.53 25.67
C ALA A 489 -23.67 -9.76 24.46
N THR A 490 -23.75 -8.43 24.55
CA THR A 490 -24.15 -7.55 23.43
C THR A 490 -23.16 -7.69 22.27
N TRP A 491 -21.87 -7.57 22.53
CA TRP A 491 -20.80 -7.80 21.54
C TRP A 491 -20.95 -9.15 20.83
N ALA A 492 -21.13 -10.24 21.58
CA ALA A 492 -21.33 -11.57 20.99
C ALA A 492 -22.60 -11.63 20.12
N ALA A 493 -23.69 -11.00 20.55
CA ALA A 493 -24.95 -10.95 19.80
C ALA A 493 -24.81 -10.15 18.50
N LEU A 494 -24.14 -9.00 18.54
CA LEU A 494 -23.87 -8.18 17.35
C LEU A 494 -22.94 -8.90 16.37
N ARG A 495 -21.98 -9.68 16.84
CA ARG A 495 -21.10 -10.44 15.94
C ARG A 495 -21.77 -11.66 15.30
N ALA A 496 -22.81 -12.20 15.92
CA ALA A 496 -23.50 -13.36 15.39
C ALA A 496 -24.11 -13.07 14.00
N GLY A 497 -23.65 -13.81 12.98
CA GLY A 497 -24.13 -13.68 11.61
C GLY A 497 -23.66 -12.42 10.87
N ALA A 498 -22.69 -11.69 11.41
CA ALA A 498 -22.07 -10.56 10.73
C ALA A 498 -21.10 -11.04 9.64
N GLN A 499 -20.92 -10.23 8.60
CA GLN A 499 -19.94 -10.47 7.54
C GLN A 499 -18.51 -10.45 8.12
N PRO A 500 -17.62 -11.38 7.71
CA PRO A 500 -16.28 -11.50 8.28
C PRO A 500 -15.36 -10.30 7.99
N GLU A 501 -15.64 -9.53 6.95
CA GLU A 501 -14.87 -8.35 6.51
C GLU A 501 -15.14 -7.12 7.39
N LEU A 502 -16.20 -7.12 8.21
CA LEU A 502 -16.50 -6.00 9.10
C LEU A 502 -15.41 -5.82 10.17
N ALA A 503 -14.94 -4.59 10.29
CA ALA A 503 -14.21 -4.15 11.47
C ALA A 503 -15.17 -3.96 12.66
N TRP A 504 -14.62 -3.95 13.87
CA TRP A 504 -15.38 -3.92 15.11
C TRP A 504 -14.87 -2.84 16.06
N GLY A 505 -15.80 -2.03 16.57
CA GLY A 505 -15.53 -1.03 17.59
C GLY A 505 -16.14 -1.40 18.93
N TRP A 506 -15.57 -0.90 20.03
CA TRP A 506 -16.08 -1.04 21.39
C TRP A 506 -16.11 0.32 22.10
N LYS A 507 -17.24 0.73 22.67
CA LYS A 507 -17.30 1.94 23.50
C LYS A 507 -17.13 1.58 24.97
N ASN A 508 -16.39 2.38 25.72
CA ASN A 508 -16.33 2.38 27.17
C ASN A 508 -17.05 3.64 27.71
N PHE A 509 -17.88 3.47 28.72
CA PHE A 509 -18.60 4.58 29.37
C PHE A 509 -18.01 4.80 30.77
N ILE A 510 -17.48 6.00 31.03
CA ILE A 510 -16.72 6.28 32.26
C ILE A 510 -17.58 6.09 33.52
N ASP A 511 -18.83 6.57 33.48
CA ASP A 511 -19.72 6.61 34.65
C ASP A 511 -20.74 5.46 34.68
N GLU A 512 -21.14 4.95 33.51
CA GLU A 512 -22.20 3.95 33.36
C GLU A 512 -21.70 2.51 33.38
N ASP A 513 -20.45 2.25 32.98
CA ASP A 513 -19.86 0.93 33.06
C ASP A 513 -19.31 0.68 34.47
N LEU A 514 -19.95 -0.22 35.22
CA LEU A 514 -19.61 -0.48 36.62
C LEU A 514 -19.27 -1.96 36.88
N PRO A 515 -17.98 -2.32 37.05
CA PRO A 515 -16.80 -1.50 36.74
C PRO A 515 -16.53 -1.43 35.23
N MET A 516 -16.00 -0.31 34.77
CA MET A 516 -15.46 -0.16 33.41
C MET A 516 -14.23 -1.06 33.24
N LEU A 517 -14.06 -1.64 32.05
CA LEU A 517 -12.85 -2.40 31.72
C LEU A 517 -11.65 -1.46 31.59
N SER A 518 -10.52 -1.85 32.16
CA SER A 518 -9.23 -1.20 31.86
C SER A 518 -8.79 -1.46 30.41
N PRO A 519 -7.81 -0.71 29.86
CA PRO A 519 -7.23 -1.00 28.55
C PRO A 519 -6.76 -2.45 28.41
N ALA A 520 -5.97 -2.95 29.35
CA ALA A 520 -5.48 -4.33 29.37
C ALA A 520 -6.62 -5.36 29.40
N GLU A 521 -7.67 -5.12 30.19
CA GLU A 521 -8.84 -6.01 30.24
C GLU A 521 -9.67 -5.95 28.96
N THR A 522 -9.78 -4.78 28.32
CA THR A 522 -10.50 -4.62 27.05
C THR A 522 -9.82 -5.47 25.98
N ILE A 523 -8.50 -5.33 25.82
CA ILE A 523 -7.70 -6.12 24.86
C ILE A 523 -7.76 -7.62 25.18
N ALA A 524 -7.71 -8.00 26.46
CA ALA A 524 -7.69 -9.41 26.84
C ALA A 524 -9.08 -10.10 26.77
N ARG A 525 -10.18 -9.36 26.93
CA ARG A 525 -11.52 -9.95 27.14
C ARG A 525 -12.47 -9.73 25.97
N VAL A 526 -12.33 -8.65 25.21
CA VAL A 526 -13.16 -8.39 24.03
C VAL A 526 -12.52 -9.09 22.84
N SER A 527 -13.18 -10.14 22.33
CA SER A 527 -12.61 -11.00 21.29
C SER A 527 -13.50 -11.07 20.04
N PRO A 528 -12.95 -10.85 18.82
CA PRO A 528 -11.57 -10.44 18.52
C PRO A 528 -11.31 -9.03 19.09
N THR A 529 -10.04 -8.66 19.14
CA THR A 529 -9.64 -7.33 19.58
C THR A 529 -10.35 -6.27 18.71
N PRO A 530 -11.06 -5.31 19.31
CA PRO A 530 -11.68 -4.22 18.56
C PRO A 530 -10.60 -3.34 17.92
N GLN A 531 -10.91 -2.75 16.77
CA GLN A 531 -10.03 -1.84 16.04
C GLN A 531 -10.33 -0.36 16.31
N LEU A 532 -11.48 -0.06 16.90
CA LEU A 532 -11.83 1.25 17.48
C LEU A 532 -12.23 1.04 18.94
N ILE A 533 -11.66 1.81 19.85
CA ILE A 533 -12.12 1.90 21.24
C ILE A 533 -12.44 3.35 21.56
N SER A 534 -13.70 3.66 21.86
CA SER A 534 -14.12 5.02 22.21
C SER A 534 -14.39 5.15 23.71
N TYR A 535 -14.21 6.36 24.24
CA TYR A 535 -14.49 6.71 25.63
C TYR A 535 -15.49 7.86 25.69
N GLN A 536 -16.59 7.62 26.41
CA GLN A 536 -17.69 8.57 26.62
C GLN A 536 -17.88 8.89 28.09
#